data_AF-A0A9P5Q7F4-F1
#
_entry.id   AF-A0A9P5Q7F4-F1
#
_cell.length_a   1.000
_cell.length_b   1.000
_cell.length_c   1.000
_cell.angle_alpha   90.00
_cell.angle_beta   90.00
_cell.angle_gamma   90.00
#
_symmetry.space_group_name_H-M   'P 1'
#
loop_
_entity.id
_entity.type
_entity.pdbx_description
1 polymer ?
#
loop_
_entity_poly.entity_id
_entity_poly.type
_entity_poly.pdbx_seq_one_letter_code
_entity_poly.pdbx_strand_id
1 'polypeptide(L)' 'PTQQESSLADWILSKAQPDNTTTTHLDAESAVDVFLQTKLSHQVLSKIWTESDIGAKGYLNRNEVTVALRLIGWAQSG' A
#
# COMPACT_ATOMS: atom_id res chain seq x y z
N PRO A 1 -14.12 -2.35 1.33
CA PRO A 1 -13.03 -3.22 1.81
C PRO A 1 -13.48 -4.68 1.80
N THR A 2 -13.06 -5.46 0.81
CA THR A 2 -13.19 -6.92 0.90
C THR A 2 -12.21 -7.44 1.94
N GLN A 3 -12.57 -8.54 2.62
CA GLN A 3 -11.75 -9.16 3.66
C GLN A 3 -10.33 -9.49 3.13
N GLN A 4 -10.22 -9.81 1.83
CA GLN A 4 -8.97 -10.17 1.17
C GLN A 4 -8.00 -9.01 1.07
N GLU A 5 -8.47 -7.79 0.74
CA GLU A 5 -7.63 -6.58 0.70
C GLU A 5 -7.11 -6.22 2.10
N SER A 6 -7.93 -6.46 3.12
CA SER A 6 -7.62 -6.15 4.52
C SER A 6 -6.54 -7.09 5.06
N SER A 7 -6.64 -8.39 4.73
CA SER A 7 -5.60 -9.36 5.03
C SER A 7 -4.34 -9.11 4.20
N LEU A 8 -4.50 -8.63 2.96
CA LEU A 8 -3.36 -8.26 2.11
C LEU A 8 -2.56 -7.12 2.75
N ALA A 9 -3.27 -6.06 3.14
CA ALA A 9 -2.72 -4.91 3.83
C ALA A 9 -1.97 -5.30 5.10
N ASP A 10 -2.57 -6.19 5.90
CA ASP A 10 -1.98 -6.61 7.18
C ASP A 10 -0.69 -7.42 6.99
N TRP A 11 -0.64 -8.36 6.02
CA TRP A 11 0.61 -9.08 5.75
C TRP A 11 1.67 -8.19 5.08
N ILE A 12 1.26 -7.22 4.26
CA ILE A 12 2.14 -6.22 3.66
C ILE A 12 2.80 -5.37 4.74
N LEU A 13 2.00 -4.84 5.68
CA LEU A 13 2.52 -4.14 6.85
C LEU A 13 3.47 -5.04 7.64
N SER A 14 3.12 -6.31 7.85
CA SER A 14 3.97 -7.26 8.56
C SER A 14 5.29 -7.55 7.84
N LYS A 15 5.31 -7.59 6.51
CA LYS A 15 6.51 -7.83 5.70
C LYS A 15 7.41 -6.59 5.55
N ALA A 16 6.82 -5.40 5.61
CA ALA A 16 7.54 -4.13 5.53
C ALA A 16 8.35 -3.80 6.81
N GLN A 17 8.32 -4.66 7.84
CA GLN A 17 9.03 -4.44 9.10
C GLN A 17 10.33 -5.29 9.17
N PRO A 18 11.52 -4.70 8.93
CA PRO A 18 12.77 -5.29 9.39
C PRO A 18 13.06 -5.00 10.88
N ASP A 19 12.45 -3.98 11.48
CA ASP A 19 12.77 -3.54 12.84
C ASP A 19 11.54 -3.21 13.69
N ASN A 20 11.62 -3.68 14.94
CA ASN A 20 10.65 -3.78 16.02
C ASN A 20 9.96 -2.45 16.44
N THR A 21 9.33 -1.77 15.50
CA THR A 21 8.59 -0.54 15.74
C THR A 21 7.10 -0.82 15.56
N THR A 22 6.32 -0.49 16.58
CA THR A 22 4.84 -0.59 16.67
C THR A 22 4.15 0.42 15.74
N THR A 23 4.65 0.54 14.53
CA THR A 23 4.31 1.58 13.56
C THR A 23 3.10 1.11 12.78
N THR A 24 1.95 1.72 13.04
CA THR A 24 0.65 1.39 12.41
C THR A 24 0.49 1.96 10.99
N HIS A 25 1.58 2.39 10.38
CA HIS A 25 1.64 3.11 9.10
C HIS A 25 2.73 2.52 8.21
N LEU A 26 2.48 2.54 6.89
CA LEU A 26 3.33 2.02 5.82
C LEU A 26 4.00 3.20 5.11
N ASP A 27 5.32 3.31 5.17
CA ASP A 27 6.08 4.36 4.49
C ASP A 27 6.06 4.21 2.96
N ALA A 28 6.34 5.32 2.27
CA ALA A 28 6.35 5.38 0.80
C ALA A 28 7.27 4.37 0.13
N GLU A 29 8.50 4.28 0.60
CA GLU A 29 9.47 3.34 0.02
C GLU A 29 9.02 1.89 0.20
N SER A 30 8.55 1.54 1.40
CA SER A 30 8.04 0.19 1.71
C SER A 30 6.80 -0.17 0.91
N ALA A 31 5.88 0.80 0.74
CA ALA A 31 4.70 0.59 -0.07
C ALA A 31 5.05 0.36 -1.53
N VAL A 32 5.95 1.19 -2.09
CA VAL A 32 6.40 1.05 -3.47
C VAL A 32 7.09 -0.30 -3.69
N ASP A 33 7.93 -0.76 -2.76
CA ASP A 33 8.59 -2.08 -2.84
C ASP A 33 7.58 -3.25 -2.87
N VAL A 34 6.58 -3.18 -1.99
CA VAL A 34 5.49 -4.17 -1.95
C VAL A 34 4.69 -4.15 -3.25
N PHE A 35 4.36 -2.96 -3.73
CA PHE A 35 3.59 -2.83 -4.95
C PHE A 35 4.37 -3.23 -6.20
N LEU A 36 5.70 -3.07 -6.20
CA LEU A 36 6.59 -3.63 -7.21
C LEU A 36 6.49 -5.17 -7.26
N GLN A 37 6.25 -5.84 -6.12
CA GLN A 37 5.97 -7.29 -6.12
C GLN A 37 4.66 -7.66 -6.83
N THR A 38 3.69 -6.75 -6.91
CA THR A 38 2.40 -6.99 -7.59
C THR A 38 2.48 -6.92 -9.12
N LYS A 39 3.68 -6.72 -9.69
CA LYS A 39 3.97 -6.57 -11.13
C LYS A 39 3.29 -5.36 -11.81
N LEU A 40 2.82 -4.38 -11.03
CA LEU A 40 2.28 -3.15 -11.57
C LEU A 40 3.41 -2.19 -12.02
N SER A 41 3.11 -1.38 -13.04
CA SER A 41 4.04 -0.38 -13.52
C SER A 41 4.21 0.77 -12.52
N HIS A 42 5.43 1.28 -12.38
CA HIS A 42 5.79 2.38 -11.49
C HIS A 42 4.89 3.62 -11.67
N GLN A 43 4.42 3.86 -12.90
CA GLN A 43 3.51 4.96 -13.23
C GLN A 43 2.11 4.80 -12.60
N VAL A 44 1.56 3.57 -12.62
CA VAL A 44 0.28 3.25 -11.96
C VAL A 44 0.43 3.37 -10.46
N LEU A 45 1.57 2.90 -9.97
CA LEU A 45 1.99 2.96 -8.59
C LEU A 45 2.04 4.37 -8.01
N SER A 46 2.73 5.28 -8.70
CA SER A 46 2.80 6.69 -8.32
C SER A 46 1.42 7.35 -8.34
N LYS A 47 0.56 6.97 -9.29
CA LYS A 47 -0.81 7.46 -9.34
C LYS A 47 -1.63 6.99 -8.14
N ILE A 48 -1.62 5.70 -7.84
CA ILE A 48 -2.35 5.12 -6.71
C ILE A 48 -1.85 5.69 -5.38
N TRP A 49 -0.53 5.86 -5.25
CA TRP A 49 0.09 6.52 -4.11
C TRP A 49 -0.46 7.93 -3.91
N THR A 50 -0.46 8.75 -4.96
CA THR A 50 -0.97 10.14 -4.90
C THR A 50 -2.45 10.21 -4.55
N GLU A 51 -3.25 9.25 -5.03
CA GLU A 51 -4.68 9.17 -4.70
C GLU A 51 -4.93 8.68 -3.26
N SER A 52 -3.97 7.98 -2.66
CA SER A 52 -4.12 7.34 -1.34
C SER A 52 -3.44 8.11 -0.21
N ASP A 53 -2.38 8.88 -0.47
CA ASP A 53 -1.72 9.75 0.50
C ASP A 53 -2.46 11.09 0.58
N ILE A 54 -3.44 11.16 1.49
CA ILE A 54 -4.18 12.39 1.74
C ILE A 54 -3.33 13.28 2.66
N GLY A 55 -2.59 14.18 2.03
CA GLY A 55 -1.80 15.22 2.70
C GLY A 55 -0.31 15.22 2.39
N ALA A 56 0.15 14.40 1.43
CA ALA A 56 1.57 14.23 1.09
C ALA A 56 2.43 13.97 2.33
N LYS A 57 1.93 13.12 3.24
CA LYS A 57 2.58 12.80 4.52
C LYS A 57 3.83 11.94 4.33
N GLY A 58 3.90 11.19 3.22
CA GLY A 58 5.00 10.27 2.94
C GLY A 58 4.81 8.88 3.56
N TYR A 59 3.66 8.62 4.18
CA TYR A 59 3.28 7.34 4.77
C TYR A 59 1.76 7.17 4.71
N LEU A 60 1.30 5.93 4.51
CA LEU A 60 -0.11 5.58 4.54
C LEU A 60 -0.46 4.88 5.84
N ASN A 61 -1.55 5.31 6.46
CA ASN A 61 -2.13 4.59 7.59
C ASN A 61 -2.91 3.35 7.10
N ARG A 62 -3.24 2.39 7.98
CA ARG A 62 -4.03 1.19 7.63
C ARG A 62 -5.26 1.48 6.75
N ASN A 63 -5.94 2.61 6.99
CA ASN A 63 -7.09 3.04 6.19
C ASN A 63 -6.70 3.45 4.77
N GLU A 64 -5.63 4.24 4.62
CA GLU A 64 -5.10 4.67 3.32
C GLU A 64 -4.51 3.49 2.55
N VAL A 65 -3.78 2.59 3.22
CA VAL A 65 -3.25 1.35 2.61
C VAL A 65 -4.36 0.50 2.02
N THR A 66 -5.51 0.42 2.69
CA THR A 66 -6.68 -0.31 2.17
C THR A 66 -7.23 0.34 0.90
N VAL A 67 -7.23 1.67 0.81
CA VAL A 67 -7.64 2.41 -0.40
C VAL A 67 -6.65 2.19 -1.54
N ALA A 68 -5.35 2.29 -1.26
CA ALA A 68 -4.29 2.03 -2.22
C ALA A 68 -4.38 0.60 -2.80
N LEU A 69 -4.57 -0.38 -1.92
CA LEU A 69 -4.73 -1.78 -2.32
C LEU A 69 -5.96 -2.02 -3.18
N ARG A 70 -7.07 -1.35 -2.88
CA ARG A 70 -8.27 -1.43 -3.71
C ARG A 70 -8.03 -0.93 -5.13
N LEU A 71 -7.36 0.22 -5.24
CA LEU A 71 -6.98 0.80 -6.51
C LEU A 71 -6.03 -0.12 -7.28
N ILE A 72 -5.11 -0.80 -6.58
CA ILE A 72 -4.20 -1.79 -7.16
C ILE A 72 -4.96 -3.01 -7.68
N GLY A 73 -5.89 -3.55 -6.89
CA GLY A 73 -6.73 -4.66 -7.33
C GLY A 73 -7.56 -4.30 -8.56
N TRP A 74 -8.06 -3.06 -8.64
CA TRP A 74 -8.74 -2.54 -9.83
C TRP A 74 -7.80 -2.39 -11.03
N ALA A 75 -6.58 -1.92 -10.82
CA ALA A 75 -5.58 -1.77 -11.88
C ALA A 75 -5.02 -3.13 -12.35
N GLN A 76 -5.01 -4.14 -11.50
CA GLN A 76 -4.52 -5.48 -11.81
C GLN A 76 -5.59 -6.37 -12.48
N SER A 77 -6.87 -6.14 -12.17
CA SER A 77 -7.99 -6.90 -12.73
C SER A 77 -8.51 -6.37 -14.08
N GLY A 78 -7.94 -5.27 -14.57
CA GLY A 78 -8.17 -4.74 -15.92
C GLY A 78 -7.11 -5.18 -16.89
#